data_AF-A0A2I0T187-F1
#
_entry.id   AF-A0A2I0T187-F1
#
_cell.length_a   1.000
_cell.length_b   1.000
_cell.length_c   1.000
_cell.angle_alpha   90.00
_cell.angle_beta   90.00
_cell.angle_gamma   90.00
#
_symmetry.space_group_name_H-M   'P 1'
#
loop_
_entity.id
_entity.type
_entity.pdbx_description
1 polymer ?
#
loop_
_entity_poly.entity_id
_entity_poly.type
_entity_poly.pdbx_seq_one_letter_code
_entity_poly.pdbx_strand_id
1 'polypeptide(L)'
;MQCYTLEKEWLEKCLAEKDLRVLVDCQLSMSQQCVQVAKKANSILACIRNSMKKDIEILERIQRRATKLMRGLENKFYEEQLMERRLFRLEKRRLRGDFISLYNYLK
;
A
#
# COMPACT_ATOMS: atom_id res chain seq x y z
N MET A 1 -28.52 1.16 15.95
CA MET A 1 -29.85 0.60 15.64
C MET A 1 -30.71 1.73 15.10
N GLN A 2 -30.72 1.89 13.78
CA GLN A 2 -31.62 2.86 13.13
C GLN A 2 -32.88 2.09 12.73
N CYS A 3 -34.04 2.59 13.15
CA CYS A 3 -35.33 2.08 12.69
C CYS A 3 -35.75 2.97 11.53
N TYR A 4 -35.91 2.37 10.36
CA TYR A 4 -36.38 3.07 9.17
C TYR A 4 -37.86 2.75 8.97
N THR A 5 -38.66 3.78 8.72
CA THR A 5 -40.07 3.63 8.33
C THR A 5 -40.18 3.91 6.84
N LEU A 6 -40.68 2.94 6.08
CA LEU A 6 -41.04 3.13 4.68
C LEU A 6 -42.58 3.15 4.61
N GLU A 7 -43.15 4.24 4.12
CA GLU A 7 -44.58 4.35 3.82
C GLU A 7 -45.53 3.91 4.98
N LYS A 8 -45.15 4.20 6.23
CA LYS A 8 -45.88 3.90 7.48
C LYS A 8 -45.83 2.45 7.97
N GLU A 9 -45.03 1.58 7.35
CA GLU A 9 -44.71 0.24 7.88
C GLU A 9 -43.35 0.23 8.58
N TRP A 10 -43.27 -0.51 9.69
CA TRP A 10 -42.02 -0.73 10.42
C TRP A 10 -41.21 -1.83 9.73
N LEU A 11 -40.03 -1.48 9.23
CA LEU A 11 -39.08 -2.47 8.74
C LEU A 11 -38.50 -3.28 9.91
N GLU A 12 -38.33 -4.59 9.70
CA GLU A 12 -37.65 -5.46 10.66
C GLU A 12 -36.24 -4.96 10.98
N LYS A 13 -35.83 -5.11 12.24
CA LYS A 13 -34.49 -4.74 12.67
C LYS A 13 -33.45 -5.61 11.95
N CYS A 14 -32.63 -4.99 11.09
CA CYS A 14 -31.53 -5.69 10.45
C CYS A 14 -30.39 -5.94 11.44
N LEU A 15 -29.90 -7.17 11.49
CA LEU A 15 -28.77 -7.54 12.36
C LEU A 15 -27.42 -7.02 11.84
N ALA A 16 -27.32 -6.81 10.52
CA ALA A 16 -26.12 -6.27 9.90
C ALA A 16 -26.48 -5.30 8.77
N GLU A 17 -25.80 -4.16 8.73
CA GLU A 17 -25.99 -3.10 7.74
C GLU A 17 -24.69 -2.89 6.95
N LYS A 18 -24.78 -2.62 5.65
CA LYS A 18 -23.61 -2.28 4.84
C LYS A 18 -23.58 -0.77 4.61
N ASP A 19 -22.65 -0.08 5.25
CA ASP A 19 -22.40 1.35 5.04
C ASP A 19 -20.94 1.57 4.59
N LEU A 20 -20.72 2.41 3.57
CA LEU A 20 -19.38 2.69 3.01
C LEU A 20 -18.54 1.43 2.72
N ARG A 21 -19.20 0.33 2.31
CA ARG A 21 -18.63 -1.01 2.06
C ARG A 21 -18.10 -1.73 3.32
N VAL A 22 -18.41 -1.23 4.51
CA VAL A 22 -18.15 -1.86 5.81
C VAL A 22 -19.46 -2.49 6.30
N LEU A 23 -19.38 -3.73 6.78
CA LEU A 23 -20.52 -4.40 7.42
C LEU A 23 -20.52 -4.02 8.91
N VAL A 24 -21.59 -3.37 9.35
CA VAL A 24 -21.85 -2.97 10.74
C VAL A 24 -22.81 -3.99 11.35
N ASP A 25 -22.30 -4.83 12.25
CA ASP A 25 -23.08 -5.86 12.93
C ASP A 25 -23.57 -5.35 14.29
N CYS A 26 -24.88 -5.36 14.51
CA CYS A 26 -25.48 -4.90 15.78
C CYS A 26 -25.13 -5.79 16.97
N GLN A 27 -24.64 -7.01 16.75
CA GLN A 27 -24.20 -7.95 17.78
C GLN A 27 -22.75 -7.73 18.22
N LEU A 28 -21.96 -7.01 17.42
CA LEU A 28 -20.57 -6.67 17.74
C LEU A 28 -20.49 -5.28 18.36
N SER A 29 -19.79 -5.18 19.49
CA SER A 29 -19.44 -3.87 20.05
C SER A 29 -18.57 -3.06 19.07
N MET A 30 -18.66 -1.74 19.14
CA MET A 30 -17.89 -0.83 18.27
C MET A 30 -16.38 -1.14 18.30
N SER A 31 -15.83 -1.47 19.47
CA SER A 31 -14.41 -1.82 19.62
C SER A 31 -14.03 -3.10 18.87
N GLN A 32 -14.89 -4.13 18.90
CA GLN A 32 -14.69 -5.37 18.15
C GLN A 32 -14.74 -5.13 16.65
N GLN A 33 -15.67 -4.29 16.18
CA GLN A 33 -15.75 -3.91 14.76
C GLN A 33 -14.49 -3.16 14.31
N CYS A 34 -14.02 -2.18 15.10
CA CYS A 34 -12.78 -1.46 14.81
C CYS A 34 -11.58 -2.42 14.70
N VAL A 35 -11.49 -3.42 15.58
CA VAL A 35 -10.42 -4.44 15.53
C VAL A 35 -10.52 -5.27 14.25
N GLN A 36 -11.71 -5.68 13.84
CA GLN A 36 -11.90 -6.48 12.61
C GLN A 36 -11.53 -5.68 11.35
N VAL A 37 -11.99 -4.43 11.26
CA VAL A 37 -11.66 -3.53 10.14
C VAL A 37 -10.16 -3.27 10.10
N ALA A 38 -9.53 -2.97 11.24
CA ALA A 38 -8.08 -2.76 11.33
C ALA A 38 -7.31 -4.01 10.89
N LYS A 39 -7.71 -5.20 11.33
CA LYS A 39 -7.08 -6.48 10.90
C LYS A 39 -7.17 -6.64 9.37
N LYS A 40 -8.33 -6.40 8.77
CA LYS A 40 -8.54 -6.50 7.32
C LYS A 40 -7.70 -5.46 6.58
N ALA A 41 -7.69 -4.20 7.03
CA ALA A 41 -6.88 -3.13 6.46
C ALA A 41 -5.38 -3.46 6.52
N ASN A 42 -4.90 -3.94 7.66
CA ASN A 42 -3.50 -4.34 7.85
C ASN A 42 -3.10 -5.51 6.93
N SER A 43 -4.00 -6.47 6.71
CA SER A 43 -3.77 -7.56 5.75
C SER A 43 -3.63 -7.02 4.32
N ILE A 44 -4.49 -6.10 3.90
CA ILE A 44 -4.41 -5.46 2.58
C ILE A 44 -3.11 -4.65 2.43
N LEU A 45 -2.76 -3.86 3.44
CA LEU A 45 -1.50 -3.09 3.47
C LEU A 45 -0.28 -4.01 3.37
N ALA A 46 -0.30 -5.18 4.02
CA ALA A 46 0.77 -6.15 3.91
C ALA A 46 0.91 -6.71 2.48
N CYS A 47 -0.22 -7.03 1.81
CA CYS A 47 -0.22 -7.48 0.42
C CYS A 47 0.36 -6.43 -0.53
N ILE A 48 -0.07 -5.17 -0.40
CA ILE A 48 0.42 -4.04 -1.21
C ILE A 48 1.93 -3.84 -0.99
N ARG A 49 2.38 -3.84 0.27
CA ARG A 49 3.81 -3.73 0.58
C ARG A 49 4.62 -4.86 -0.06
N ASN A 50 4.10 -6.08 -0.04
CA ASN A 50 4.77 -7.23 -0.63
C ASN A 50 4.85 -7.14 -2.17
N SER A 51 3.79 -6.69 -2.85
CA SER A 51 3.82 -6.49 -4.31
C SER A 51 4.79 -5.38 -4.69
N MET A 52 4.74 -4.23 -4.02
CA MET A 52 5.67 -3.12 -4.27
C MET A 52 7.13 -3.54 -4.06
N LYS A 53 7.42 -4.33 -3.03
CA LYS A 53 8.77 -4.86 -2.79
C LYS A 53 9.25 -5.73 -3.96
N LYS A 54 8.38 -6.60 -4.50
CA LYS A 54 8.71 -7.44 -5.67
C LYS A 54 9.00 -6.58 -6.90
N ASP A 55 8.19 -5.56 -7.14
CA ASP A 55 8.39 -4.64 -8.28
C ASP A 55 9.72 -3.90 -8.17
N ILE A 56 10.06 -3.41 -6.97
CA ILE A 56 11.36 -2.77 -6.69
C ILE A 56 12.52 -3.75 -6.96
N GLU A 57 12.40 -5.01 -6.54
CA GLU A 57 13.41 -6.04 -6.79
C GLU A 57 13.61 -6.32 -8.29
N ILE A 58 12.52 -6.41 -9.05
CA ILE A 58 12.57 -6.60 -10.51
C ILE A 58 13.27 -5.41 -11.16
N LEU A 59 12.89 -4.19 -10.78
CA LEU A 59 13.49 -2.98 -11.34
C LEU A 59 14.97 -2.84 -10.96
N GLU A 60 15.36 -3.22 -9.74
CA GLU A 60 16.76 -3.23 -9.32
C GLU A 60 17.59 -4.21 -10.17
N ARG A 61 17.02 -5.38 -10.49
CA ARG A 61 17.66 -6.36 -11.39
C ARG A 61 17.79 -5.85 -12.82
N ILE A 62 16.76 -5.19 -13.34
CA ILE A 62 16.81 -4.56 -14.67
C ILE A 62 17.89 -3.49 -14.69
N GLN A 63 17.92 -2.62 -13.68
CA GLN A 63 18.96 -1.60 -13.54
C GLN A 63 20.35 -2.23 -13.52
N ARG A 64 20.58 -3.28 -12.71
CA ARG A 64 21.86 -4.01 -12.64
C ARG A 64 22.32 -4.53 -13.98
N ARG A 65 21.41 -5.11 -14.77
CA ARG A 65 21.73 -5.63 -16.11
C ARG A 65 22.07 -4.50 -17.06
N ALA A 66 21.28 -3.43 -17.07
CA ALA A 66 21.54 -2.26 -17.91
C ALA A 66 22.88 -1.57 -17.54
N THR A 67 23.22 -1.48 -16.26
CA THR A 67 24.46 -0.82 -15.82
C THR A 67 25.71 -1.61 -16.16
N LYS A 68 25.64 -2.94 -16.23
CA LYS A 68 26.74 -3.80 -16.69
C LYS A 68 27.06 -3.66 -18.17
N LEU A 69 26.12 -3.19 -18.98
CA LEU A 69 26.34 -2.94 -20.41
C LEU A 69 27.07 -1.62 -20.68
N MET A 70 27.35 -0.81 -19.65
CA MET A 70 28.11 0.42 -19.81
C MET A 70 29.60 0.15 -19.69
N ARG A 71 30.37 0.67 -20.65
CA ARG A 71 31.84 0.55 -20.68
C ARG A 71 32.44 1.01 -19.35
N GLY A 72 33.36 0.21 -18.80
CA GLY A 72 34.06 0.50 -17.54
C GLY A 72 33.32 0.08 -16.26
N LEU A 73 32.10 -0.49 -16.38
CA LEU A 73 31.30 -0.99 -15.26
C LEU A 73 30.97 -2.49 -15.35
N GLU A 74 31.35 -3.14 -16.45
CA GLU A 74 31.08 -4.53 -16.79
C GLU A 74 31.47 -5.51 -15.66
N ASN A 75 32.66 -5.30 -15.07
CA ASN A 75 33.26 -6.19 -14.08
C ASN A 75 33.15 -5.68 -12.63
N LYS A 76 32.55 -4.51 -12.40
CA LYS A 76 32.44 -3.92 -11.07
C LYS A 76 31.28 -4.51 -10.27
N PHE A 77 31.44 -4.60 -8.96
CA PHE A 77 30.35 -5.02 -8.09
C PHE A 77 29.22 -3.99 -8.08
N TYR A 78 27.99 -4.41 -7.78
CA TYR A 78 26.82 -3.53 -7.87
C TYR A 78 26.96 -2.26 -7.01
N GLU A 79 27.50 -2.40 -5.79
CA GLU A 79 27.69 -1.26 -4.88
C GLU A 79 28.75 -0.28 -5.42
N GLU A 80 29.82 -0.78 -6.04
CA GLU A 80 30.83 0.08 -6.70
C GLU A 80 30.24 0.84 -7.88
N GLN A 81 29.40 0.18 -8.69
CA GLN A 81 28.69 0.84 -9.79
C GLN A 81 27.78 1.97 -9.29
N LEU A 82 27.13 1.77 -8.14
CA LEU A 82 26.30 2.81 -7.51
C LEU A 82 27.15 3.98 -7.01
N MET A 83 28.28 3.69 -6.36
CA MET A 83 29.21 4.71 -5.84
C MET A 83 29.81 5.57 -6.95
N GLU A 84 30.27 4.95 -8.04
CA GLU A 84 30.85 5.65 -9.18
C GLU A 84 29.85 6.58 -9.87
N ARG A 85 28.57 6.19 -9.88
CA ARG A 85 27.47 7.02 -10.36
C ARG A 85 26.91 7.97 -9.31
N ARG A 86 27.41 7.91 -8.07
CA ARG A 86 26.90 8.66 -6.90
C ARG A 86 25.39 8.46 -6.69
N LEU A 87 24.91 7.24 -6.90
CA LEU A 87 23.50 6.88 -6.76
C LEU A 87 23.26 6.05 -5.50
N PHE A 88 22.12 6.29 -4.85
CA PHE A 88 21.60 5.38 -3.84
C PHE A 88 20.88 4.19 -4.51
N ARG A 89 20.69 3.09 -3.77
CA ARG A 89 19.80 1.98 -4.16
C ARG A 89 18.44 2.49 -4.64
N LEU A 90 17.83 1.80 -5.60
CA LEU A 90 16.60 2.26 -6.25
C LEU A 90 15.47 2.49 -5.26
N GLU A 91 15.35 1.66 -4.23
CA GLU A 91 14.34 1.78 -3.17
C GLU A 91 14.35 3.19 -2.53
N LYS A 92 15.52 3.69 -2.13
CA LYS A 92 15.66 5.03 -1.55
C LYS A 92 15.30 6.13 -2.54
N ARG A 93 15.65 5.97 -3.82
CA ARG A 93 15.34 6.97 -4.87
C ARG A 93 13.84 7.03 -5.15
N ARG A 94 13.15 5.89 -5.21
CA ARG A 94 11.69 5.84 -5.36
C ARG A 94 10.99 6.45 -4.17
N LEU A 95 11.39 6.07 -2.95
CA LEU A 95 10.83 6.64 -1.73
C LEU A 95 10.95 8.17 -1.69
N ARG A 96 12.10 8.72 -2.10
CA ARG A 96 12.26 10.17 -2.24
C ARG A 96 11.29 10.77 -3.26
N GLY A 97 11.07 10.11 -4.40
CA GLY A 97 10.09 10.53 -5.40
C GLY A 97 8.65 10.49 -4.89
N ASP A 98 8.30 9.47 -4.10
CA ASP A 98 6.98 9.34 -3.48
C ASP A 98 6.74 10.49 -2.48
N PHE A 99 7.74 10.82 -1.66
CA PHE A 99 7.66 11.97 -0.73
C PHE A 99 7.52 13.32 -1.45
N ILE A 100 8.23 13.52 -2.56
CA ILE A 100 8.10 14.73 -3.38
C ILE A 100 6.68 14.81 -3.96
N SER A 101 6.16 13.69 -4.47
CA SER A 101 4.80 13.62 -5.02
C SER A 101 3.76 13.94 -3.95
N LEU A 102 3.91 13.38 -2.73
CA LEU A 102 3.03 13.67 -1.61
C LEU A 102 3.07 15.15 -1.20
N TYR A 103 4.27 15.73 -1.09
CA TYR A 103 4.42 17.15 -0.79
C TYR A 103 3.74 18.03 -1.85
N ASN A 104 3.91 17.71 -3.13
CA ASN A 104 3.28 18.45 -4.22
C ASN A 104 1.75 18.29 -4.25
N TYR A 105 1.23 17.14 -3.82
CA TYR A 105 -0.22 16.94 -3.69
C TYR A 105 -0.82 17.74 -2.53
N LEU A 106 -0.06 17.92 -1.44
CA LEU A 106 -0.50 18.64 -0.25
C LEU A 106 -0.35 20.16 -0.36
N LYS A 107 0.36 20.65 -1.38
CA LYS A 107 0.59 22.08 -1.64
C LYS A 107 -0.48 22.64 -2.57
#